data_AF-A0A434DR55-F1
#
_entry.id   AF-A0A434DR55-F1
#
_cell.length_a   1.000
_cell.length_b   1.000
_cell.length_c   1.000
_cell.angle_alpha   90.00
_cell.angle_beta   90.00
_cell.angle_gamma   90.00
#
_symmetry.space_group_name_H-M   'P 1'
#
loop_
_entity.id
_entity.type
_entity.pdbx_description
1 polymer ?
#
loop_
_entity_poly.entity_id
_entity_poly.type
_entity_poly.pdbx_seq_one_letter_code
_entity_poly.pdbx_strand_id
1 'polypeptide(L)'
;MDWASLLYAPIYATLGVDAVLTVACGDPPMALTVIDKTSGSSASFGNGANRNGLNFSDVNVMTIRPSAMVRATDLADVEPAKLRDAQIAFNGKTWRVMDHEPVPAPTGEGQGEIRLILEAA
;
A
#
# COMPACT_ATOMS: atom_id res chain seq x y z
N MET A 1 6.06 -20.63 9.16
CA MET A 1 4.59 -20.55 8.98
C MET A 1 4.34 -19.89 7.65
N ASP A 2 3.44 -20.42 6.83
CA ASP A 2 3.18 -19.90 5.49
C ASP A 2 2.06 -18.85 5.52
N TRP A 3 2.45 -17.58 5.67
CA TRP A 3 1.50 -16.47 5.69
C TRP A 3 0.93 -16.14 4.31
N ALA A 4 1.65 -16.50 3.23
CA ALA A 4 1.18 -16.25 1.87
C ALA A 4 -0.10 -17.05 1.59
N SER A 5 -0.13 -18.33 1.94
CA SER A 5 -1.34 -19.16 1.75
C SER A 5 -2.40 -18.96 2.83
N LEU A 6 -2.01 -18.72 4.08
CA LEU A 6 -2.96 -18.65 5.21
C LEU A 6 -3.62 -17.28 5.38
N LEU A 7 -2.95 -16.20 4.98
CA LEU A 7 -3.41 -14.83 5.21
C LEU A 7 -3.58 -14.04 3.91
N TYR A 8 -2.51 -13.88 3.13
CA TYR A 8 -2.56 -12.97 1.98
C TYR A 8 -3.41 -13.52 0.84
N ALA A 9 -3.28 -14.79 0.46
CA ALA A 9 -4.08 -15.36 -0.63
C ALA A 9 -5.61 -15.26 -0.38
N PRO A 10 -6.15 -15.62 0.80
CA PRO A 10 -7.57 -15.44 1.08
C PRO A 10 -8.03 -13.97 1.09
N ILE A 11 -7.21 -13.07 1.62
CA ILE A 11 -7.52 -11.63 1.66
C ILE A 11 -7.60 -11.06 0.24
N TYR A 12 -6.61 -11.32 -0.60
CA TYR A 12 -6.57 -10.82 -1.97
C TYR A 12 -7.63 -11.48 -2.86
N ALA A 13 -8.00 -12.74 -2.59
CA ALA A 13 -9.10 -13.39 -3.30
C ALA A 13 -10.48 -12.76 -2.97
N THR A 14 -10.63 -12.18 -1.78
CA THR A 14 -11.93 -11.65 -1.30
C THR A 14 -12.07 -10.15 -1.49
N LEU A 15 -11.00 -9.40 -1.20
CA LEU A 15 -10.98 -7.93 -1.18
C LEU A 15 -10.11 -7.33 -2.30
N GLY A 16 -9.41 -8.18 -3.04
CA GLY A 16 -8.56 -7.74 -4.14
C GLY A 16 -9.39 -7.22 -5.31
N VAL A 17 -8.87 -6.18 -5.94
CA VAL A 17 -9.37 -5.63 -7.19
C VAL A 17 -8.29 -5.74 -8.25
N ASP A 18 -8.69 -6.01 -9.49
CA ASP A 18 -7.76 -6.03 -10.61
C ASP A 18 -7.22 -4.63 -10.86
N ALA A 19 -5.90 -4.55 -11.03
CA ALA A 19 -5.18 -3.33 -11.28
C ALA A 19 -4.16 -3.51 -12.41
N VAL A 20 -3.83 -2.40 -13.06
CA VAL A 20 -2.76 -2.34 -14.05
C VAL A 20 -1.74 -1.31 -13.60
N LEU A 21 -0.52 -1.75 -13.30
CA LEU A 21 0.61 -0.90 -12.97
C LEU A 21 1.41 -0.61 -14.25
N THR A 22 1.61 0.66 -14.55
CA THR A 22 2.51 1.14 -15.59
C THR A 22 3.66 1.86 -14.92
N VAL A 23 4.82 1.22 -14.92
CA VAL A 23 6.03 1.74 -14.29
C VAL A 23 6.58 2.91 -15.11
N ALA A 24 7.08 3.95 -14.45
CA ALA A 24 7.73 5.05 -15.15
C ALA A 24 8.96 4.51 -15.94
N CYS A 25 9.24 5.07 -17.11
CA CYS A 25 10.34 4.69 -18.03
C CYS A 25 10.07 3.57 -19.06
N GLY A 26 8.81 3.21 -19.32
CA GLY A 26 8.44 2.47 -20.55
C GLY A 26 8.48 0.95 -20.45
N ASP A 27 8.60 0.40 -19.24
CA ASP A 27 8.36 -1.01 -19.00
C ASP A 27 6.89 -1.37 -19.34
N PRO A 28 6.61 -2.59 -19.83
CA PRO A 28 5.26 -2.98 -20.22
C PRO A 28 4.31 -2.94 -19.00
N PRO A 29 3.02 -2.57 -19.20
CA PRO A 29 2.04 -2.60 -18.13
C PRO A 29 1.91 -4.00 -17.51
N MET A 30 1.83 -4.02 -16.18
CA MET A 30 1.75 -5.22 -15.36
C MET A 30 0.36 -5.37 -14.76
N ALA A 31 -0.26 -6.53 -14.93
CA ALA A 31 -1.49 -6.88 -14.23
C ALA A 31 -1.18 -7.26 -12.78
N LEU A 32 -1.91 -6.67 -11.84
CA LEU A 32 -1.78 -6.89 -10.40
C LEU A 32 -3.15 -7.07 -9.77
N THR A 33 -3.17 -7.65 -8.57
CA THR A 33 -4.33 -7.58 -7.69
C THR A 33 -3.96 -6.69 -6.50
N VAL A 34 -4.77 -5.68 -6.22
CA VAL A 34 -4.52 -4.73 -5.14
C VAL A 34 -5.68 -4.66 -4.17
N ILE A 35 -5.41 -4.28 -2.92
CA ILE A 35 -6.48 -3.92 -1.99
C ILE A 35 -6.67 -2.41 -2.05
N ASP A 36 -7.85 -1.98 -2.47
CA ASP A 36 -8.23 -0.57 -2.50
C ASP A 36 -8.34 -0.01 -1.06
N LYS A 37 -7.52 1.00 -0.75
CA LYS A 37 -7.53 1.77 0.49
C LYS A 37 -7.76 3.28 0.23
N THR A 38 -8.37 3.62 -0.90
CA THR A 38 -8.65 5.01 -1.32
C THR A 38 -9.77 5.67 -0.53
N SER A 39 -10.64 4.90 0.13
CA SER A 39 -11.73 5.43 0.97
C SER A 39 -11.24 6.15 2.23
N GLY A 40 -9.93 6.09 2.52
CA GLY A 40 -9.33 6.64 3.74
C GLY A 40 -9.72 5.84 4.98
N SER A 41 -8.78 5.75 5.92
CA SER A 41 -9.09 5.34 7.29
C SER A 41 -8.39 6.33 8.22
N SER A 42 -9.00 6.71 9.33
CA SER A 42 -8.30 7.50 10.35
C SER A 42 -7.17 6.66 10.95
N ALA A 43 -5.93 7.13 10.85
CA ALA A 43 -4.82 6.57 11.63
C ALA A 43 -4.82 7.26 12.99
N SER A 44 -5.36 6.59 14.01
CA SER A 44 -5.25 7.05 15.39
C SER A 44 -3.83 6.76 15.90
N PHE A 45 -2.98 7.77 15.96
CA PHE A 45 -1.69 7.69 16.66
C PHE A 45 -1.85 8.31 18.04
N GLY A 46 -2.01 7.45 19.04
CA GLY A 46 -2.15 7.87 20.44
C GLY A 46 -2.24 6.67 21.35
N ASN A 47 -1.10 6.08 21.72
CA ASN A 47 -1.05 5.38 22.99
C ASN A 47 -0.99 6.51 24.03
N GLY A 48 -2.02 6.64 24.87
CA GLY A 48 -2.22 7.74 25.83
C GLY A 48 -1.15 7.84 26.93
N ALA A 49 0.12 7.90 26.55
CA ALA A 49 1.26 8.05 27.43
C ALA A 49 1.54 9.54 27.59
N ASN A 50 1.06 10.10 28.71
CA ASN A 50 1.51 11.38 29.23
C ASN A 50 3.01 11.27 29.54
N ARG A 51 3.85 12.05 28.83
CA ARG A 51 5.22 12.34 29.28
C ARG A 51 5.26 13.79 29.74
N ASN A 52 5.52 13.97 31.04
CA ASN A 52 5.88 15.26 31.63
C ASN A 52 4.82 16.38 31.46
N GLY A 53 3.53 16.03 31.58
CA GLY A 53 2.43 17.00 31.54
C GLY A 53 2.04 17.48 30.15
N LEU A 54 2.70 16.98 29.10
CA LEU A 54 2.33 17.22 27.71
C LEU A 54 1.38 16.09 27.27
N ASN A 55 0.12 16.46 27.04
CA ASN A 55 -0.91 15.54 26.60
C ASN A 55 -0.84 15.38 25.07
N PHE A 56 -0.26 14.28 24.59
CA PHE A 56 -0.23 13.93 23.16
C PHE A 56 -1.46 13.12 22.73
N SER A 57 -2.61 13.29 23.41
CA SER A 57 -3.77 12.42 23.23
C SER A 57 -4.47 12.56 21.86
N ASP A 58 -4.21 13.59 21.07
CA ASP A 58 -5.08 13.90 19.93
C ASP A 58 -4.33 14.43 18.70
N VAL A 59 -3.16 13.89 18.37
CA VAL A 59 -2.61 14.09 17.01
C VAL A 59 -3.35 13.17 16.05
N ASN A 60 -4.59 13.55 15.72
CA ASN A 60 -5.27 13.03 14.54
C ASN A 60 -4.53 13.59 13.33
N VAL A 61 -3.58 12.80 12.80
CA VAL A 61 -3.01 13.06 11.48
C VAL A 61 -4.11 12.79 10.46
N MET A 62 -4.88 13.84 10.19
CA MET A 62 -5.91 13.83 9.16
C MET A 62 -5.25 13.59 7.80
N THR A 63 -5.87 12.70 7.04
CA THR A 63 -5.56 12.34 5.65
C THR A 63 -4.49 11.26 5.47
N ILE A 64 -4.87 10.00 5.69
CA ILE A 64 -4.24 8.92 4.92
C ILE A 64 -4.54 9.26 3.45
N ARG A 65 -3.50 9.62 2.70
CA ARG A 65 -3.58 9.81 1.25
C ARG A 65 -4.20 8.55 0.62
N PRO A 66 -4.95 8.66 -0.49
CA PRO A 66 -5.44 7.48 -1.21
C PRO A 66 -4.30 6.47 -1.35
N SER A 67 -4.56 5.19 -1.08
CA SER A 67 -3.51 4.17 -1.12
C SER A 67 -4.03 2.86 -1.68
N ALA A 68 -3.11 2.01 -2.11
CA ALA A 68 -3.37 0.64 -2.51
C ALA A 68 -2.32 -0.28 -1.88
N MET A 69 -2.74 -1.46 -1.42
CA MET A 69 -1.81 -2.49 -0.94
C MET A 69 -1.56 -3.49 -2.07
N VAL A 70 -0.30 -3.87 -2.26
CA VAL A 70 0.14 -4.86 -3.25
C VAL A 70 1.00 -5.89 -2.53
N ARG A 71 0.97 -7.16 -2.92
CA ARG A 71 1.91 -8.15 -2.35
C ARG A 71 3.32 -7.85 -2.85
N ALA A 72 4.30 -7.90 -1.95
CA ALA A 72 5.70 -7.69 -2.32
C ALA A 72 6.17 -8.71 -3.38
N THR A 73 5.64 -9.94 -3.32
CA THR A 73 5.93 -10.99 -4.31
C THR A 73 5.45 -10.66 -5.72
N ASP A 74 4.37 -9.88 -5.85
CA ASP A 74 3.83 -9.49 -7.16
C ASP A 74 4.68 -8.37 -7.80
N LEU A 75 5.56 -7.73 -7.01
CA LEU A 75 6.49 -6.68 -7.44
C LEU A 75 7.96 -7.13 -7.38
N ALA A 76 8.23 -8.44 -7.27
CA ALA A 76 9.59 -8.94 -7.05
C ALA A 76 10.59 -8.54 -8.16
N ASP A 77 10.11 -8.36 -9.39
CA ASP A 77 10.91 -7.95 -10.56
C ASP A 77 10.89 -6.43 -10.80
N VAL A 78 10.20 -5.67 -9.96
CA VAL A 78 10.11 -4.20 -10.06
C VAL A 78 11.09 -3.57 -9.09
N GLU A 79 12.02 -2.78 -9.63
CA GLU A 79 12.90 -1.97 -8.78
C GLU A 79 12.07 -0.92 -8.02
N PRO A 80 12.14 -0.86 -6.68
CA PRO A 80 11.30 0.03 -5.88
C PRO A 80 11.40 1.51 -6.29
N ALA A 81 12.59 1.95 -6.73
CA ALA A 81 12.81 3.31 -7.21
C ALA A 81 11.92 3.68 -8.42
N LYS A 82 11.56 2.70 -9.25
CA LYS A 82 10.70 2.91 -10.42
C LYS A 82 9.21 3.01 -10.09
N LEU A 83 8.81 2.66 -8.86
CA LEU A 83 7.42 2.83 -8.40
C LEU A 83 7.07 4.32 -8.24
N ARG A 84 8.07 5.19 -8.02
CA ARG A 84 7.84 6.63 -7.94
C ARG A 84 7.44 7.16 -9.32
N ASP A 85 6.36 7.97 -9.35
CA ASP A 85 5.74 8.50 -10.57
C ASP A 85 5.15 7.43 -11.52
N ALA A 86 5.10 6.16 -11.09
CA ALA A 86 4.36 5.13 -11.80
C ALA A 86 2.85 5.44 -11.79
N GLN A 87 2.12 4.85 -12.74
CA GLN A 87 0.67 4.94 -12.79
C GLN A 87 0.05 3.60 -12.42
N ILE A 88 -0.99 3.62 -11.60
CA ILE A 88 -1.78 2.42 -11.32
C ILE A 88 -3.25 2.69 -11.60
N ALA A 89 -3.88 1.82 -12.38
CA ALA A 89 -5.28 1.91 -12.75
C ALA A 89 -6.08 0.77 -12.10
N PHE A 90 -7.11 1.10 -11.32
CA PHE A 90 -8.05 0.16 -10.72
C PHE A 90 -9.39 0.86 -10.43
N ASN A 91 -10.47 0.11 -10.31
CA ASN A 91 -11.82 0.66 -10.06
C ASN A 91 -12.23 1.79 -11.04
N GLY A 92 -11.78 1.70 -12.29
CA GLY A 92 -12.07 2.68 -13.34
C GLY A 92 -11.37 4.04 -13.18
N LYS A 93 -10.39 4.16 -12.27
CA LYS A 93 -9.60 5.38 -12.05
C LYS A 93 -8.12 5.10 -12.23
N THR A 94 -7.38 6.11 -12.67
CA THR A 94 -5.92 6.09 -12.74
C THR A 94 -5.34 6.98 -11.66
N TRP A 95 -4.30 6.48 -11.01
CA TRP A 95 -3.63 7.14 -9.90
C TRP A 95 -2.14 7.25 -10.19
N ARG A 96 -1.53 8.35 -9.77
CA ARG A 96 -0.07 8.50 -9.74
C ARG A 96 0.45 7.99 -8.41
N VAL A 97 1.49 7.16 -8.45
CA VAL A 97 2.21 6.69 -7.26
C VAL A 97 3.19 7.77 -6.83
N MET A 98 2.90 8.37 -5.68
CA MET A 98 3.71 9.42 -5.08
C MET A 98 4.88 8.87 -4.28
N ASP A 99 4.62 7.78 -3.57
CA ASP A 99 5.58 7.15 -2.69
C ASP A 99 5.17 5.70 -2.41
N HIS A 100 6.06 4.92 -1.82
CA HIS A 100 5.80 3.54 -1.44
C HIS A 100 6.41 3.21 -0.07
N GLU A 101 5.72 2.39 0.71
CA GLU A 101 6.16 1.96 2.03
C GLU A 101 6.11 0.42 2.15
N PRO A 102 7.19 -0.25 2.59
CA PRO A 102 7.14 -1.68 2.86
C PRO A 102 6.31 -1.97 4.12
N VAL A 103 5.47 -3.00 4.04
CA VAL A 103 4.67 -3.55 5.14
C VAL A 103 5.09 -5.01 5.32
N PRO A 104 6.18 -5.27 6.06
CA PRO A 104 6.79 -6.59 6.13
C PRO A 104 5.87 -7.61 6.81
N ALA A 105 5.90 -8.85 6.34
CA ALA A 105 5.33 -9.97 7.05
C ALA A 105 6.22 -10.35 8.25
N PRO A 106 5.71 -11.12 9.24
CA PRO A 106 6.55 -11.71 10.29
C PRO A 106 7.71 -12.57 9.75
N THR A 107 7.61 -13.04 8.50
CA THR A 107 8.64 -13.82 7.80
C THR A 107 9.60 -12.99 6.96
N GLY A 108 9.47 -11.66 6.94
CA GLY A 108 10.37 -10.73 6.24
C GLY A 108 9.66 -9.80 5.25
N GLU A 109 10.40 -8.83 4.75
CA GLU A 109 9.90 -7.76 3.87
C GLU A 109 9.39 -8.29 2.52
N GLY A 110 10.13 -9.17 1.86
CA GLY A 110 9.76 -9.73 0.55
C GLY A 110 8.57 -10.69 0.57
N GLN A 111 8.04 -11.03 1.75
CA GLN A 111 6.83 -11.86 1.91
C GLN A 111 5.64 -11.06 2.48
N GLY A 112 5.81 -9.75 2.66
CA GLY A 112 4.76 -8.85 3.11
C GLY A 112 4.04 -8.17 1.95
N GLU A 113 3.65 -6.93 2.21
CA GLU A 113 2.98 -6.07 1.25
C GLU A 113 3.80 -4.80 1.03
N ILE A 114 3.49 -4.09 -0.06
CA ILE A 114 3.95 -2.74 -0.33
C ILE A 114 2.71 -1.86 -0.39
N ARG A 115 2.70 -0.80 0.41
CA ARG A 115 1.68 0.23 0.34
C ARG A 115 2.11 1.26 -0.69
N LEU A 116 1.31 1.45 -1.73
CA LEU A 116 1.45 2.55 -2.67
C LEU A 116 0.66 3.75 -2.16
N ILE A 117 1.33 4.88 -2.03
CA ILE A 117 0.72 6.17 -1.68
C ILE A 117 0.37 6.88 -2.98
N LEU A 118 -0.89 7.23 -3.14
CA LEU A 118 -1.47 7.65 -4.41
C LEU A 118 -1.95 9.09 -4.36
N GLU A 119 -2.00 9.69 -5.54
CA GLU A 119 -2.79 10.88 -5.82
C GLU A 119 -3.51 10.74 -7.16
N ALA A 120 -4.50 11.60 -7.41
CA ALA A 120 -5.16 11.64 -8.70
C ALA A 120 -4.12 11.95 -9.80
N ALA A 121 -4.11 11.12 -10.86
CA ALA A 121 -3.21 11.27 -12.00
C ALA A 121 -3.52 12.52 -12.84
#